data_AF-A0A4V1V4Q8-F1
#
_entry.id   AF-A0A4V1V4Q8-F1
#
_cell.length_a   1.000
_cell.length_b   1.000
_cell.length_c   1.000
_cell.angle_alpha   90.00
_cell.angle_beta   90.00
_cell.angle_gamma   90.00
#
_symmetry.space_group_name_H-M   'P 1'
#
loop_
_entity.id
_entity.type
_entity.pdbx_description
1 polymer ?
#
loop_
_entity_poly.entity_id
_entity_poly.type
_entity_poly.pdbx_seq_one_letter_code
_entity_poly.pdbx_strand_id
1 'polypeptide(L)' 'EQLLGQGLAAKLSARLGEGVINGLMTVRVGIAAMRVVRPLPFVVVKQPMVKDFIPELANVLGDKR' A
#
# COMPACT_ATOMS: atom_id res chain seq x y z
N GLU A 1 -33.87 -7.73 6.03
CA GLU A 1 -33.41 -6.35 5.73
C GLU A 1 -32.15 -5.86 6.46
N GLN A 2 -31.61 -6.49 7.51
CA GLN A 2 -30.32 -6.07 8.14
C GLN A 2 -29.08 -6.76 7.53
N LEU A 3 -29.24 -7.96 6.97
CA LEU A 3 -28.13 -8.79 6.45
C LEU A 3 -27.50 -8.22 5.17
N LEU A 4 -28.27 -7.48 4.37
CA LEU A 4 -27.80 -6.90 3.10
C LEU A 4 -26.78 -5.77 3.31
N GLY A 5 -26.97 -4.94 4.35
CA GLY A 5 -26.03 -3.85 4.67
C GLY A 5 -24.71 -4.34 5.28
N GLN A 6 -24.78 -5.34 6.17
CA GLN A 6 -23.57 -5.95 6.76
C GLN A 6 -22.76 -6.74 5.72
N GLY A 7 -23.42 -7.48 4.82
CA GLY A 7 -22.74 -8.23 3.77
C GLY A 7 -22.00 -7.33 2.77
N LEU A 8 -22.58 -6.17 2.42
CA LEU A 8 -21.95 -5.21 1.53
C LEU A 8 -20.74 -4.53 2.20
N ALA A 9 -20.87 -4.14 3.47
CA ALA A 9 -19.79 -3.55 4.26
C ALA A 9 -18.65 -4.56 4.51
N ALA A 10 -18.98 -5.83 4.74
CA ALA A 10 -18.00 -6.91 4.90
C ALA A 10 -17.21 -7.14 3.60
N LYS A 11 -17.89 -7.17 2.44
CA LYS A 11 -17.24 -7.33 1.14
C LYS A 11 -16.36 -6.15 0.78
N LEU A 12 -16.80 -4.92 1.09
CA LEU A 12 -15.98 -3.73 0.91
C LEU A 12 -14.75 -3.73 1.81
N SER A 13 -14.91 -4.07 3.09
CA SER A 13 -13.79 -4.17 4.04
C SER A 13 -12.79 -5.26 3.64
N ALA A 14 -13.26 -6.40 3.14
CA ALA A 14 -12.40 -7.47 2.63
C ALA A 14 -11.55 -6.98 1.44
N ARG A 15 -12.17 -6.30 0.46
CA ARG A 15 -11.46 -5.73 -0.70
C ARG A 15 -10.45 -4.66 -0.31
N LEU A 16 -10.80 -3.80 0.66
CA LEU A 16 -9.88 -2.80 1.21
C LEU A 16 -8.71 -3.49 1.93
N GLY A 17 -8.97 -4.53 2.73
CA GLY A 17 -7.93 -5.30 3.41
C GLY A 17 -6.94 -5.95 2.43
N GLU A 18 -7.45 -6.62 1.40
CA GLU A 18 -6.62 -7.20 0.33
C GLU A 18 -5.80 -6.12 -0.41
N GLY A 19 -6.40 -4.95 -0.69
CA GLY A 19 -5.72 -3.81 -1.30
C GLY A 19 -4.58 -3.26 -0.45
N VAL A 20 -4.79 -3.12 0.87
CA VAL A 20 -3.74 -2.68 1.82
C VAL A 20 -2.57 -3.66 1.81
N ILE A 21 -2.87 -4.95 1.93
CA ILE A 21 -1.85 -6.00 2.01
C ILE A 21 -1.01 -6.03 0.72
N ASN A 22 -1.66 -5.98 -0.44
CA ASN A 22 -0.98 -5.97 -1.73
C ASN A 22 -0.16 -4.70 -1.96
N GLY A 23 -0.68 -3.54 -1.54
CA GLY A 23 0.04 -2.28 -1.61
C GLY A 23 1.28 -2.26 -0.71
N LEU A 24 1.17 -2.78 0.52
CA LEU A 24 2.30 -2.89 1.44
C LEU A 24 3.42 -3.79 0.88
N MET A 25 3.05 -4.92 0.28
CA MET A 25 4.02 -5.81 -0.37
C MET A 25 4.72 -5.11 -1.53
N THR A 26 3.97 -4.37 -2.35
CA THR A 26 4.52 -3.57 -3.47
C THR A 26 5.53 -2.54 -2.97
N VAL A 27 5.21 -1.80 -1.90
CA VAL A 27 6.12 -0.81 -1.31
C VAL A 27 7.41 -1.47 -0.83
N ARG A 28 7.31 -2.64 -0.17
CA ARG A 28 8.50 -3.38 0.30
C ARG A 28 9.40 -3.83 -0.84
N VAL A 29 8.81 -4.39 -1.89
CA VAL A 29 9.56 -4.82 -3.09
C VAL A 29 10.18 -3.61 -3.79
N GLY A 30 9.45 -2.50 -3.93
CA GLY A 30 9.96 -1.27 -4.52
C GLY A 30 11.17 -0.70 -3.77
N ILE A 31 11.12 -0.66 -2.45
CA ILE A 31 12.26 -0.21 -1.62
C ILE A 31 13.47 -1.15 -1.80
N ALA A 32 13.25 -2.47 -1.84
CA ALA A 32 14.32 -3.43 -2.08
C ALA A 32 14.94 -3.24 -3.48
N ALA A 33 14.11 -3.04 -4.51
CA ALA A 33 14.56 -2.75 -5.87
C ALA A 33 15.38 -1.44 -5.92
N MET A 34 14.93 -0.37 -5.27
CA MET A 34 15.68 0.90 -5.18
C MET A 34 17.08 0.70 -4.58
N ARG A 35 17.22 -0.17 -3.57
CA ARG A 35 18.53 -0.46 -2.95
C ARG A 35 19.46 -1.21 -3.89
N VAL A 36 18.93 -2.10 -4.73
CA VAL A 36 19.72 -2.92 -5.66
C VAL A 36 20.13 -2.13 -6.90
N VAL A 37 19.22 -1.32 -7.45
CA VAL A 37 19.43 -0.65 -8.74
C VAL A 37 20.22 0.65 -8.62
N ARG A 38 20.29 1.27 -7.43
CA ARG A 38 20.97 2.57 -7.32
C ARG A 38 22.50 2.44 -7.36
N PRO A 39 23.19 3.32 -8.11
CA PRO A 39 24.65 3.29 -8.22
C PRO A 39 25.37 3.89 -7.02
N LEU A 40 24.74 4.82 -6.29
CA LEU A 40 25.34 5.58 -5.18
C LEU A 40 24.68 5.24 -3.84
N PRO A 41 25.39 5.25 -2.70
CA PRO A 41 24.84 4.99 -1.36
C PRO A 41 23.96 6.14 -0.79
N PHE A 42 23.21 5.89 0.29
CA PHE A 42 22.17 6.81 0.83
C PHE A 42 22.87 7.75 1.82
N VAL A 43 23.81 8.55 1.32
CA VAL A 43 24.69 9.38 2.15
C VAL A 43 24.10 10.77 2.35
N VAL A 44 23.56 11.34 1.28
CA VAL A 44 23.01 12.71 1.27
C VAL A 44 21.52 12.73 1.53
N VAL A 45 20.81 11.69 1.08
CA VAL A 45 19.35 11.59 1.21
C VAL A 45 18.99 10.40 2.08
N LYS A 46 17.96 10.58 2.90
CA LYS A 46 17.41 9.51 3.74
C LYS A 46 16.87 8.38 2.88
N GLN A 47 17.12 7.14 3.30
CA GLN A 47 16.56 5.97 2.65
C GLN A 47 15.03 5.96 2.76
N PRO A 48 14.30 5.70 1.65
CA PRO A 48 12.85 5.55 1.68
C PRO A 48 12.42 4.41 2.60
N MET A 49 11.41 4.67 3.42
CA MET A 49 10.82 3.68 4.31
C MET A 49 9.35 3.49 3.98
N VAL A 50 8.79 2.36 4.39
CA VAL A 50 7.38 2.02 4.15
C VAL A 50 6.42 3.13 4.60
N LYS A 51 6.72 3.79 5.72
CA LYS A 51 5.88 4.86 6.27
C LYS A 51 5.75 6.09 5.36
N ASP A 52 6.76 6.31 4.51
CA ASP A 52 6.80 7.44 3.59
C ASP A 52 5.79 7.25 2.44
N PHE A 53 5.27 6.04 2.25
CA PHE A 53 4.28 5.66 1.22
C PHE A 53 2.87 5.41 1.79
N ILE A 54 2.62 5.71 3.08
CA ILE A 54 1.28 5.62 3.67
C ILE A 54 0.25 6.49 2.92
N PRO A 55 0.56 7.73 2.49
CA PRO A 55 -0.37 8.55 1.72
C PRO A 55 -0.76 7.90 0.38
N GLU A 56 0.22 7.40 -0.37
CA GLU A 56 -0.02 6.63 -1.60
C GLU A 56 -0.86 5.37 -1.34
N LEU A 57 -0.58 4.64 -0.25
CA LEU A 57 -1.36 3.46 0.10
C LEU A 57 -2.82 3.82 0.36
N ALA A 58 -3.10 4.93 1.04
CA ALA A 58 -4.46 5.43 1.24
C ALA A 58 -5.16 5.81 -0.08
N ASN A 59 -4.43 6.38 -1.04
CA ASN A 59 -4.97 6.72 -2.36
C ASN A 59 -5.31 5.48 -3.19
N VAL A 60 -4.50 4.42 -3.12
CA VAL A 60 -4.78 3.14 -3.80
C VAL A 60 -6.06 2.49 -3.27
N LEU A 61 -6.39 2.69 -2.00
CA LEU A 61 -7.64 2.21 -1.39
C LEU A 61 -8.88 3.02 -1.81
N GLY A 62 -8.67 4.28 -2.21
CA GLY A 62 -9.72 5.18 -2.66
C GLY A 62 -10.05 5.10 -4.15
N ASP A 63 -9.25 4.38 -4.95
CA ASP A 63 -9.46 4.26 -6.40
C ASP A 63 -10.69 3.38 -6.68
N LYS A 64 -11.84 4.04 -6.79
CA LYS A 64 -13.14 3.49 -7.17
C LYS A 64 -13.20 3.36 -8.69
N ARG A 65 -12.38 2.50 -9.27
CA ARG A 65 -12.53 2.07 -10.67
C ARG A 65 -13.43 0.85 -10.79
#